data_AF-R9M3U3-F1
#
_entry.id   AF-R9M3U3-F1
#
_cell.length_a   1.000
_cell.length_b   1.000
_cell.length_c   1.000
_cell.angle_alpha   90.00
_cell.angle_beta   90.00
_cell.angle_gamma   90.00
#
_symmetry.space_group_name_H-M   'P 1'
#
loop_
_entity.id
_entity.type
_entity.pdbx_description
1 polymer ?
#
loop_
_entity_poly.entity_id
_entity_poly.type
_entity_poly.pdbx_seq_one_letter_code
_entity_poly.pdbx_strand_id
1 'polypeptide(L)' 'MYTYKTEILMVGTKWFSDKASAKDIEVLDQLINERATDGWELVTYDYMATSMQVKGAFVITFKKQQ' A
#
# COMPACT_ATOMS: atom_id res chain seq x y z
N MET A 1 1.15 11.22 17.38
CA MET A 1 1.43 10.92 15.96
C MET A 1 0.82 9.57 15.67
N TYR A 2 0.06 9.43 14.58
CA TYR A 2 -0.53 8.13 14.23
C TYR A 2 0.54 7.24 13.58
N THR A 3 0.49 5.94 13.86
CA THR A 3 1.31 4.94 13.18
C THR A 3 0.44 4.23 12.18
N TYR A 4 0.83 4.27 10.91
CA TYR A 4 0.13 3.60 9.82
C TYR A 4 0.60 2.16 9.71
N LYS A 5 -0.34 1.25 9.45
CA LYS A 5 -0.09 -0.19 9.30
C LYS A 5 -0.94 -0.74 8.16
N THR A 6 -0.31 -1.46 7.25
CA THR A 6 -0.94 -2.07 6.09
C THR A 6 -1.12 -3.58 6.34
N GLU A 7 -2.22 -4.15 5.85
CA GLU A 7 -2.53 -5.57 6.03
C GLU A 7 -2.90 -6.23 4.69
N ILE A 8 -2.43 -7.46 4.47
CA ILE A 8 -2.84 -8.25 3.30
C ILE A 8 -4.20 -8.88 3.58
N LEU A 9 -5.21 -8.46 2.82
CA LEU A 9 -6.51 -9.12 2.86
C LEU A 9 -6.47 -10.45 2.12
N MET A 10 -6.60 -11.53 2.88
CA MET A 10 -6.66 -12.89 2.34
C MET A 10 -8.05 -13.16 1.75
N VAL A 11 -8.22 -12.85 0.47
CA VAL A 11 -9.42 -13.26 -0.29
C VAL A 11 -9.28 -14.71 -0.77
N GLY A 12 -10.43 -15.39 -0.89
CA GLY A 12 -10.57 -16.80 -1.26
C GLY A 12 -9.74 -17.24 -2.48
N THR A 13 -9.37 -18.52 -2.48
CA THR A 13 -8.29 -19.15 -3.25
C THR A 13 -8.30 -18.84 -4.75
N LYS A 14 -7.53 -17.83 -5.19
CA LYS A 14 -7.08 -17.72 -6.59
C LYS A 14 -5.91 -18.69 -6.81
N TRP A 15 -6.04 -19.57 -7.79
CA TRP A 15 -5.03 -20.58 -8.15
C TRP A 15 -3.71 -19.98 -8.66
N PHE A 16 -3.75 -18.77 -9.23
CA PHE A 16 -2.57 -17.98 -9.60
C PHE A 16 -2.76 -16.58 -9.04
N SER A 17 -1.88 -16.15 -8.14
CA SER A 17 -1.98 -14.83 -7.54
C SER A 17 -0.60 -14.26 -7.28
N ASP A 18 -0.27 -13.18 -7.98
CA ASP A 18 0.85 -12.29 -7.66
C ASP A 18 0.40 -11.40 -6.49
N LYS A 19 0.33 -11.99 -5.29
CA LYS A 19 -0.09 -11.28 -4.06
C LYS A 19 1.09 -10.47 -3.53
N ALA A 20 0.78 -9.35 -2.88
CA ALA A 20 1.74 -8.67 -2.03
C ALA A 20 2.28 -9.64 -0.97
N SER A 21 3.59 -9.58 -0.73
CA SER A 21 4.30 -10.33 0.30
C SER A 21 4.40 -9.52 1.60
N ALA A 22 4.74 -10.17 2.71
CA ALA A 22 4.99 -9.47 3.97
C ALA A 22 6.06 -8.37 3.85
N LYS A 23 7.06 -8.58 2.98
CA LYS A 23 8.10 -7.57 2.72
C LYS A 23 7.56 -6.34 2.00
N ASP A 24 6.63 -6.52 1.07
CA ASP A 24 6.03 -5.39 0.35
C ASP A 24 5.21 -4.49 1.29
N ILE A 25 4.55 -5.11 2.27
CA ILE A 25 3.81 -4.43 3.34
C ILE A 25 4.73 -3.65 4.26
N GLU A 26 5.85 -4.25 4.68
CA GLU A 26 6.82 -3.59 5.55
C GLU A 26 7.42 -2.33 4.89
N VAL A 27 7.81 -2.43 3.62
CA VAL A 27 8.33 -1.30 2.84
C VAL A 27 7.28 -0.19 2.74
N LEU A 28 6.01 -0.57 2.54
CA LEU A 28 4.93 0.39 2.43
C LEU A 28 4.64 1.10 3.77
N ASP A 29 4.62 0.36 4.87
CA ASP A 29 4.43 0.92 6.21
C ASP A 29 5.56 1.91 6.54
N GLN A 30 6.81 1.54 6.24
CA GLN A 30 7.94 2.45 6.40
C GLN A 30 7.73 3.75 5.62
N LEU A 31 7.39 3.66 4.32
CA LEU A 31 7.19 4.81 3.46
C LEU A 31 6.08 5.75 3.99
N ILE A 32 4.93 5.20 4.39
CA ILE A 32 3.80 6.02 4.87
C ILE A 32 4.20 6.73 6.17
N ASN A 33 4.86 6.05 7.09
CA ASN A 33 5.25 6.63 8.39
C ASN A 33 6.38 7.65 8.26
N GLU A 34 7.33 7.47 7.35
CA GLU A 34 8.36 8.48 7.01
C GLU A 34 7.69 9.76 6.47
N ARG A 35 6.76 9.62 5.51
CA ARG A 35 6.03 10.76 4.95
C ARG A 35 5.16 11.47 6.00
N ALA A 36 4.51 10.72 6.88
CA ALA A 36 3.75 11.29 7.98
C ALA A 36 4.64 12.09 8.96
N THR A 37 5.85 11.59 9.24
CA THR A 37 6.83 12.29 10.08
C THR A 37 7.33 13.59 9.43
N ASP A 38 7.47 13.58 8.10
CA ASP A 38 7.80 14.75 7.28
C ASP A 38 6.64 15.78 7.16
N GLY A 39 5.51 15.53 7.83
CA GLY A 39 4.33 16.40 7.83
C GLY A 39 3.41 16.25 6.61
N TRP A 40 3.55 15.17 5.84
CA TRP A 40 2.62 14.85 4.77
C TRP A 40 1.41 14.10 5.33
N GLU A 41 0.22 14.45 4.85
CA GLU A 41 -1.02 13.73 5.15
C GLU A 41 -1.33 12.75 4.03
N LEU A 42 -1.60 11.49 4.38
CA LEU A 42 -2.06 10.48 3.45
C LEU A 42 -3.50 10.79 2.99
N VAL A 43 -3.72 10.87 1.68
CA VAL A 43 -5.01 11.34 1.10
C VAL A 43 -5.79 10.21 0.45
N THR A 44 -5.10 9.34 -0.29
CA THR A 44 -5.76 8.30 -1.09
C THR A 44 -4.90 7.05 -1.11
N TYR A 45 -5.58 5.90 -1.04
CA TYR A 45 -5.02 4.57 -1.20
C TYR A 45 -5.94 3.79 -2.15
N ASP A 46 -5.40 3.36 -3.29
CA ASP A 46 -6.11 2.53 -4.26
C ASP A 46 -5.27 1.29 -4.64
N TYR A 47 -5.95 0.18 -4.89
CA TYR A 47 -5.34 -1.09 -5.27
C TYR A 47 -5.84 -1.53 -6.65
N MET A 48 -4.92 -1.59 -7.61
CA MET A 48 -5.19 -2.17 -8.91
C MET A 48 -5.05 -3.69 -8.82
N ALA A 49 -6.15 -4.40 -9.07
CA ALA A 49 -6.18 -5.86 -9.05
C ALA A 49 -5.29 -6.47 -10.15
N THR A 50 -4.58 -7.53 -9.79
CA THR A 50 -3.78 -8.32 -10.73
C THR A 50 -4.69 -9.02 -11.77
N SER A 51 -4.33 -8.92 -13.04
CA SER A 51 -4.88 -9.71 -14.15
C SER A 51 -3.79 -10.61 -14.75
N MET A 52 -4.13 -11.50 -15.69
CA MET A 52 -3.14 -12.37 -16.33
C MET A 52 -2.02 -11.61 -17.06
N GLN A 53 -2.25 -10.34 -17.41
CA GLN A 53 -1.35 -9.52 -18.21
C GLN A 53 -0.70 -8.37 -17.41
N VAL A 54 -1.23 -8.04 -16.23
CA VAL A 54 -0.80 -6.88 -15.44
C VAL A 54 -0.63 -7.27 -13.99
N LYS A 55 0.58 -7.06 -13.46
CA LYS A 55 0.86 -7.16 -12.02
C LYS A 55 0.10 -6.04 -11.29
N GLY A 56 -0.56 -6.38 -10.20
CA GLY A 56 -1.26 -5.40 -9.39
C GLY A 56 -0.31 -4.31 -8.86
N ALA A 57 -0.84 -3.11 -8.66
CA ALA A 57 -0.09 -1.96 -8.17
C ALA A 57 -0.91 -1.20 -7.14
N PHE A 58 -0.23 -0.51 -6.23
CA PHE A 58 -0.87 0.41 -5.29
C PHE A 58 -0.61 1.85 -5.73
N VAL A 59 -1.65 2.67 -5.70
CA VAL A 59 -1.54 4.12 -5.90
C VAL A 59 -1.77 4.80 -4.56
N ILE A 60 -0.78 5.59 -4.14
CA ILE A 60 -0.77 6.25 -2.84
C ILE A 60 -0.44 7.72 -3.04
N THR A 61 -1.34 8.58 -2.57
CA THR A 61 -1.20 10.04 -2.73
C THR A 61 -1.07 10.70 -1.37
N PHE A 62 -0.10 11.61 -1.26
CA PHE A 62 0.14 12.43 -0.09
C PHE A 62 -0.13 13.90 -0.43
N LYS A 63 -0.65 14.67 0.53
CA LYS A 63 -0.67 16.14 0.47
C LYS A 63 0.22 16.70 1.57
N LYS A 64 0.88 17.81 1.30
CA LYS A 64 1.60 18.59 2.30
C LYS A 64 1.17 20.03 2.16
N GLN A 65 0.77 20.63 3.26
CA GLN A 65 0.46 22.05 3.28
C GLN A 65 1.78 22.81 3.12
N GLN A 66 1.85 23.68 2.12
CA GLN A 66 3.00 24.57 1.90
C GLN A 66 3.11 25.61 2.99
#